data_AF-B7JV88-F1
#
_entry.id   AF-B7JV88-F1
#
_cell.length_a   1.000
_cell.length_b   1.000
_cell.length_c   1.000
_cell.angle_alpha   90.00
_cell.angle_beta   90.00
_cell.angle_gamma   90.00
#
_symmetry.space_group_name_H-M   'P 1'
#
loop_
_entity.id
_entity.type
_entity.pdbx_description
1 polymer ?
#
loop_
_entity_poly.entity_id
_entity_poly.type
_entity_poly.pdbx_seq_one_letter_code
_entity_poly.pdbx_strand_id
1 'polypeptide(L)' 'MKEDEVVLIGNEFWDKIGGLGTYQAFISAVNEIGEEYKNRIYQEFLGIDPPSYDRDFTI' A
#
# COMPACT_ATOMS: atom_id res chain seq x y z
N MET A 1 -7.82 -35.38 4.01
CA MET A 1 -7.32 -34.00 3.84
C MET A 1 -7.91 -33.23 5.00
N LYS A 2 -7.12 -33.02 6.06
CA LYS A 2 -7.55 -32.23 7.22
C LYS A 2 -7.53 -30.77 6.81
N GLU A 3 -8.35 -29.96 7.46
CA GLU A 3 -8.36 -28.50 7.35
C GLU A 3 -7.02 -27.95 7.88
N ASP A 4 -5.96 -28.08 7.09
CA ASP A 4 -4.68 -27.46 7.41
C ASP A 4 -4.83 -25.95 7.19
N GLU A 5 -4.44 -25.15 8.18
CA GLU A 5 -4.47 -23.69 8.09
C GLU A 5 -3.60 -23.24 6.92
N VAL A 6 -4.24 -22.74 5.86
CA VAL A 6 -3.57 -22.18 4.68
C VAL A 6 -3.37 -20.68 4.89
N VAL A 7 -2.11 -20.26 4.85
CA VAL A 7 -1.74 -18.83 4.88
C VAL A 7 -1.71 -18.33 3.43
N LEU A 8 -2.65 -17.46 3.07
CA LEU A 8 -2.63 -16.74 1.80
C LEU A 8 -1.86 -15.43 1.97
N ILE A 9 -0.96 -15.10 1.05
CA ILE A 9 -0.16 -13.87 1.07
C ILE A 9 -0.13 -13.26 -0.33
N GLY A 10 -0.06 -11.92 -0.41
CA GLY A 10 0.06 -11.22 -1.69
C GLY A 10 -1.17 -11.38 -2.58
N ASN A 11 -0.96 -11.58 -3.88
CA ASN A 11 -2.05 -11.65 -4.86
C ASN A 11 -3.11 -12.71 -4.51
N GLU A 12 -2.72 -13.89 -4.03
CA GLU A 12 -3.67 -14.95 -3.68
C GLU A 12 -4.62 -14.54 -2.56
N PHE A 13 -4.12 -13.78 -1.58
CA PHE A 13 -4.94 -13.23 -0.51
C PHE A 13 -5.90 -12.17 -1.07
N TRP A 14 -5.38 -11.20 -1.81
CA TRP A 14 -6.17 -10.08 -2.34
C TRP A 14 -7.22 -10.53 -3.37
N ASP A 15 -6.88 -11.49 -4.23
CA ASP A 15 -7.81 -12.09 -5.19
C ASP A 15 -8.91 -12.87 -4.46
N LYS A 16 -8.59 -13.52 -3.33
CA LYS A 16 -9.56 -14.24 -2.50
C LYS A 16 -10.57 -13.30 -1.84
N ILE A 17 -10.14 -12.14 -1.34
CA ILE A 17 -11.01 -11.23 -0.58
C ILE A 17 -11.71 -10.18 -1.42
N GLY A 18 -11.10 -9.70 -2.51
CA GLY A 18 -11.61 -8.62 -3.34
C GLY A 18 -11.86 -8.98 -4.79
N GLY A 19 -11.39 -10.15 -5.24
CA GLY A 19 -11.44 -10.56 -6.63
C GLY A 19 -10.17 -10.20 -7.40
N LEU A 20 -10.05 -10.76 -8.61
CA LEU A 20 -8.88 -10.62 -9.47
C LEU A 20 -8.50 -9.15 -9.70
N GLY A 21 -7.25 -8.79 -9.42
CA GLY A 21 -6.72 -7.45 -9.66
C GLY A 21 -6.96 -6.45 -8.53
N THR A 22 -7.54 -6.88 -7.41
CA THR A 22 -7.78 -6.02 -6.25
C THR A 22 -6.50 -5.44 -5.69
N TYR A 23 -5.43 -6.23 -5.65
CA TYR A 23 -4.14 -5.74 -5.15
C TYR A 23 -3.65 -4.54 -5.97
N GLN A 24 -3.71 -4.62 -7.30
CA GLN A 24 -3.30 -3.54 -8.19
C GLN A 24 -4.18 -2.31 -8.02
N ALA A 25 -5.50 -2.49 -7.94
CA ALA A 25 -6.43 -1.38 -7.71
C ALA A 25 -6.17 -0.67 -6.38
N PHE A 26 -5.88 -1.42 -5.32
CA PHE A 26 -5.51 -0.89 -4.02
C PHE A 26 -4.21 -0.07 -4.09
N ILE A 27 -3.17 -0.64 -4.69
CA ILE A 27 -1.88 0.04 -4.87
C ILE A 27 -2.03 1.33 -5.68
N SER A 28 -2.81 1.31 -6.76
CA SER A 28 -3.08 2.52 -7.56
C SER A 28 -3.75 3.62 -6.74
N ALA A 29 -4.77 3.28 -5.93
CA ALA A 29 -5.46 4.25 -5.09
C ALA A 29 -4.54 4.82 -3.99
N VAL A 30 -3.66 4.00 -3.41
CA VAL A 30 -2.68 4.46 -2.42
C VAL A 30 -1.64 5.39 -3.07
N ASN A 31 -1.15 5.05 -4.26
CA ASN A 31 -0.19 5.89 -4.99
C ASN A 31 -0.80 7.25 -5.39
N GLU A 32 -2.11 7.29 -5.72
CA GLU A 32 -2.82 8.54 -6.03
C GLU A 32 -2.83 9.53 -4.86
N ILE A 33 -2.98 9.03 -3.62
CA ILE A 33 -3.03 9.88 -2.42
C ILE A 33 -1.68 9.98 -1.68
N GLY A 34 -0.72 9.13 -2.04
CA GLY A 34 0.47 8.88 -1.24
C GLY A 34 1.37 10.10 -1.06
N GLU A 35 1.57 10.89 -2.12
CA GLU A 35 2.41 12.09 -2.06
C GLU A 35 1.84 13.16 -1.13
N GLU A 36 0.54 13.44 -1.24
CA GLU A 36 -0.13 14.43 -0.39
C GLU A 36 -0.08 14.00 1.08
N TYR A 37 -0.45 12.75 1.36
CA TYR A 37 -0.41 12.21 2.73
C TYR A 37 1.00 12.23 3.31
N LYS A 38 2.02 11.88 2.52
CA LYS A 38 3.42 11.95 2.93
C LYS A 38 3.76 13.39 3.34
N ASN A 39 3.48 14.37 2.48
CA ASN A 39 3.79 15.77 2.78
C ASN A 39 3.10 16.25 4.07
N ARG A 40 1.82 15.90 4.24
CA ARG A 40 1.05 16.21 5.45
C ARG A 40 1.64 15.56 6.70
N ILE A 41 2.09 14.30 6.63
CA ILE A 41 2.75 13.63 7.76
C ILE A 41 4.02 14.38 8.18
N TYR A 42 4.88 14.69 7.21
CA TYR A 42 6.15 15.38 7.50
C TYR A 42 5.91 16.78 8.08
N GLN A 43 5.00 17.56 7.49
CA GLN A 43 4.77 18.94 7.90
C GLN A 43 3.87 19.06 9.13
N GLU A 44 2.71 18.39 9.16
CA GLU A 44 1.71 18.56 10.20
C GLU A 44 2.04 17.79 11.48
N PHE A 45 2.69 16.62 11.37
CA PHE A 45 2.92 15.73 12.52
C PHE A 45 4.39 15.68 12.96
N LEU A 46 5.33 15.74 12.02
CA LEU A 46 6.77 15.70 12.34
C LEU A 46 7.40 17.09 12.44
N GLY A 47 6.76 18.12 11.87
CA GLY A 47 7.25 19.50 11.88
C GLY A 47 8.56 19.70 11.11
N ILE A 48 8.84 18.83 10.14
CA ILE A 48 10.04 18.87 9.30
C ILE A 48 9.66 18.77 7.82
N ASP A 49 10.52 19.22 6.92
CA ASP A 49 10.29 19.03 5.49
C ASP A 49 10.55 17.57 5.07
N PRO A 50 9.75 17.04 4.13
CA PRO A 50 9.97 15.71 3.59
C PRO A 50 11.35 15.64 2.89
N PRO A 51 12.10 14.55 3.05
CA PRO A 51 13.39 14.39 2.40
C PRO A 51 13.25 14.40 0.87
N SER A 52 14.12 15.13 0.19
CA SER A 52 14.14 15.31 -1.27
C SER A 52 14.68 14.11 -2.05
N TYR A 53 15.13 13.05 -1.37
CA TYR A 53 15.52 11.81 -2.03
C TYR A 53 14.27 11.02 -2.42
N ASP A 54 13.74 11.32 -3.60
CA ASP A 54 12.90 10.40 -4.36
C ASP A 54 13.71 9.17 -4.71
N ARG A 55 13.49 8.09 -3.96
CA ARG A 55 13.34 6.80 -4.62
C ARG A 55 11.85 6.64 -4.80
N ASP A 56 11.44 6.51 -6.05
CA ASP A 56 10.12 6.10 -6.50
C ASP A 56 9.48 5.18 -5.46
N PHE A 57 8.63 5.73 -4.59
CA PHE A 57 7.78 4.93 -3.72
C PHE A 57 6.60 4.47 -4.57
N THR A 58 6.89 3.61 -5.53
CA THR A 58 5.90 2.73 -6.14
C THR A 58 5.76 1.57 -5.17
N ILE A 59 4.65 1.52 -4.43
CA ILE A 59 4.28 0.34 -3.64
C ILE A 59 3.97 -0.83 -4.58
#